data_AF-A0A968AJF2-F1
#
_entry.id   AF-A0A968AJF2-F1
#
_cell.length_a   1.000
_cell.length_b   1.000
_cell.length_c   1.000
_cell.angle_alpha   90.00
_cell.angle_beta   90.00
_cell.angle_gamma   90.00
#
_symmetry.space_group_name_H-M   'P 1'
#
loop_
_entity.id
_entity.type
_entity.pdbx_description
1 polymer ?
#
loop_
_entity_poly.entity_id
_entity_poly.type
_entity_poly.pdbx_seq_one_letter_code
_entity_poly.pdbx_strand_id
1 'polypeptide(L)'
;MKPLTRADLYSLEDYAEVRARFRAEILEHKKNRQVTIGSHATLYFEDRRTIQYQVQEMLRIERIFEADGIEEELSAYNPLIPDGSNLKATFMLEYPDVQERRRALAELTGIEERVWIRIGDGEPVWAVADEDLDRATEEKTSAVHFLRFELDEASCRAIKAGAAIAIGIDHPRYQFGCDPLAEPLRAALAADID
;
A
#
# COMPACT_ATOMS: atom_id res chain seq x y z
N MET A 1 -13.46 -2.21 4.84
CA MET A 1 -13.10 -3.31 5.79
C MET A 1 -13.00 -2.82 7.24
N LYS A 2 -12.99 -3.73 8.22
CA LYS A 2 -12.81 -3.39 9.65
C LYS A 2 -11.32 -3.22 10.01
N PRO A 3 -10.95 -2.25 10.88
CA PRO A 3 -9.60 -2.12 11.46
C PRO A 3 -9.19 -3.32 12.32
N LEU A 4 -7.89 -3.55 12.48
CA LEU A 4 -7.35 -4.59 13.36
C LEU A 4 -7.48 -4.16 14.82
N THR A 5 -7.74 -5.14 15.68
CA THR A 5 -7.76 -5.01 17.12
C THR A 5 -6.75 -5.99 17.73
N ARG A 6 -6.42 -5.84 19.02
CA ARG A 6 -5.58 -6.81 19.72
C ARG A 6 -6.08 -8.25 19.64
N ALA A 7 -7.39 -8.46 19.56
CA ALA A 7 -7.99 -9.80 19.44
C ALA A 7 -7.69 -10.47 18.09
N ASP A 8 -7.29 -9.69 17.08
CA ASP A 8 -6.86 -10.19 15.77
C ASP A 8 -5.37 -10.54 15.74
N LEU A 9 -4.64 -10.30 16.83
CA LEU A 9 -3.20 -10.50 16.91
C LEU A 9 -2.85 -11.73 17.76
N TYR A 10 -1.92 -12.54 17.27
CA TYR A 10 -1.22 -13.55 18.05
C TYR A 10 -0.34 -12.91 19.13
N SER A 11 -0.16 -13.63 20.23
CA SER A 11 0.93 -13.34 21.17
C SER A 11 2.29 -13.58 20.50
N LEU A 12 3.38 -13.09 21.10
CA LEU A 12 4.73 -13.33 20.56
C LEU A 12 5.07 -14.84 20.47
N GLU A 13 4.58 -15.62 21.43
CA GLU A 13 4.78 -17.07 21.47
C GLU A 13 3.98 -17.77 20.37
N ASP A 14 2.67 -17.53 20.31
CA ASP A 14 1.80 -18.12 19.28
C ASP A 14 2.26 -17.72 17.87
N TYR A 15 2.67 -16.45 17.70
CA TYR A 15 3.18 -15.97 16.43
C TYR A 15 4.45 -16.71 16.02
N ALA A 16 5.38 -16.95 16.95
CA ALA A 16 6.62 -17.66 16.66
C ALA A 16 6.35 -19.08 16.12
N GLU A 17 5.32 -19.77 16.62
CA GLU A 17 4.93 -21.09 16.14
C GLU A 17 4.33 -21.06 14.73
N VAL A 18 3.46 -20.10 14.44
CA VAL A 18 2.72 -20.04 13.16
C VAL A 18 3.43 -19.23 12.08
N ARG A 19 4.45 -18.44 12.43
CA ARG A 19 5.08 -17.43 11.56
C ARG A 19 5.51 -17.99 10.22
N ALA A 20 6.14 -19.17 10.19
CA ALA A 20 6.64 -19.75 8.95
C ALA A 20 5.52 -20.00 7.93
N ARG A 21 4.40 -20.57 8.40
CA ARG A 21 3.20 -20.78 7.60
C ARG A 21 2.57 -19.46 7.20
N PHE A 22 2.33 -18.57 8.16
CA PHE A 22 1.67 -17.30 7.90
C PHE A 22 2.46 -16.43 6.90
N ARG A 23 3.79 -16.37 7.04
CA ARG A 23 4.66 -15.68 6.07
C ARG A 23 4.53 -16.26 4.66
N ALA A 24 4.48 -17.59 4.51
CA ALA A 24 4.31 -18.24 3.22
C ALA A 24 2.95 -17.89 2.58
N GLU A 25 1.89 -17.88 3.38
CA GLU A 25 0.55 -17.46 2.93
C GLU A 25 0.53 -15.99 2.49
N ILE A 26 1.21 -15.11 3.22
CA ILE A 26 1.30 -13.68 2.88
C ILE A 26 2.12 -13.44 1.62
N LEU A 27 3.23 -14.17 1.44
CA LEU A 27 4.03 -14.11 0.21
C LEU A 27 3.21 -14.48 -1.02
N GLU A 28 2.40 -15.54 -0.92
CA GLU A 28 1.49 -15.93 -2.00
C GLU A 28 0.42 -14.86 -2.25
N HIS A 29 -0.17 -14.34 -1.18
CA HIS A 29 -1.19 -13.28 -1.24
C HIS A 29 -0.66 -12.00 -1.91
N LYS A 30 0.57 -11.58 -1.58
CA LYS A 30 1.20 -10.37 -2.11
C LYS A 30 1.47 -10.43 -3.62
N LYS A 31 1.56 -11.62 -4.24
CA LYS A 31 1.77 -11.76 -5.70
C LYS A 31 0.71 -11.02 -6.52
N ASN A 32 -0.52 -10.98 -6.03
CA ASN A 32 -1.65 -10.32 -6.69
C ASN A 32 -1.95 -8.94 -6.09
N ARG A 33 -0.99 -8.33 -5.39
CA ARG A 33 -1.15 -7.01 -4.75
C ARG A 33 0.00 -6.06 -5.08
N GLN A 34 0.84 -6.38 -6.05
CA GLN A 34 1.99 -5.56 -6.43
C GLN A 34 1.86 -5.10 -7.89
N VAL A 35 2.20 -3.84 -8.14
CA VAL A 35 2.33 -3.27 -9.49
C VAL A 35 3.66 -2.55 -9.61
N THR A 36 4.52 -3.04 -10.49
CA THR A 36 5.68 -2.27 -10.94
C THR A 36 5.25 -1.30 -12.03
N ILE A 37 5.61 -0.03 -11.87
CA ILE A 37 5.31 1.06 -12.80
C ILE A 37 6.64 1.62 -13.30
N GLY A 38 7.04 1.26 -14.53
CA GLY A 38 8.37 1.61 -15.04
C GLY A 38 9.48 0.76 -14.40
N SER A 39 10.66 1.35 -14.18
CA SER A 39 11.85 0.60 -13.74
C SER A 39 12.13 0.66 -12.23
N HIS A 40 11.62 1.68 -11.54
CA HIS A 40 12.03 2.01 -10.16
C HIS A 40 10.87 2.30 -9.21
N ALA A 41 9.62 2.22 -9.67
CA ALA A 41 8.46 2.49 -8.85
C ALA A 41 7.63 1.22 -8.71
N THR A 42 7.27 0.87 -7.48
CA THR A 42 6.39 -0.24 -7.20
C THR A 42 5.32 0.16 -6.18
N LEU A 43 4.06 -0.14 -6.48
CA LEU A 43 2.95 -0.05 -5.56
C LEU A 43 2.66 -1.42 -4.96
N TYR A 44 2.54 -1.46 -3.64
CA TYR A 44 2.10 -2.62 -2.86
C TYR A 44 0.73 -2.28 -2.26
N PHE A 45 -0.34 -2.79 -2.84
CA PHE A 45 -1.68 -2.58 -2.34
C PHE A 45 -1.89 -3.32 -1.02
N GLU A 46 -2.24 -2.57 0.00
CA GLU A 46 -2.42 -3.08 1.35
C GLU A 46 -3.87 -3.51 1.57
N ASP A 47 -4.04 -4.55 2.36
CA ASP A 47 -5.29 -4.98 2.95
C ASP A 47 -5.11 -5.39 4.41
N ARG A 48 -6.22 -5.75 5.05
CA ARG A 48 -6.22 -6.25 6.42
C ARG A 48 -5.19 -7.36 6.69
N ARG A 49 -4.95 -8.27 5.74
CA ARG A 49 -4.07 -9.43 5.93
C ARG A 49 -2.59 -9.05 5.83
N THR A 50 -2.24 -8.24 4.83
CA THR A 50 -0.89 -7.67 4.67
C THR A 50 -0.52 -6.80 5.88
N ILE A 51 -1.46 -6.00 6.38
CA ILE A 51 -1.26 -5.16 7.56
C ILE A 51 -1.16 -5.98 8.84
N GLN A 52 -1.99 -7.01 9.03
CA GLN A 52 -1.87 -7.92 10.16
C GLN A 52 -0.47 -8.56 10.22
N TYR A 53 0.04 -8.99 9.06
CA TYR A 53 1.40 -9.53 8.97
C TYR A 53 2.46 -8.49 9.34
N GLN A 54 2.32 -7.25 8.87
CA GLN A 54 3.27 -6.18 9.14
C GLN A 54 3.32 -5.83 10.63
N VAL A 55 2.16 -5.65 11.27
CA VAL A 55 2.05 -5.41 12.72
C VAL A 55 2.71 -6.56 13.50
N GLN A 56 2.41 -7.81 13.14
CA GLN A 56 2.99 -8.98 13.80
C GLN A 56 4.52 -9.04 13.69
N GLU A 57 5.07 -8.71 12.51
CA GLU A 57 6.52 -8.66 12.34
C GLU A 57 7.16 -7.56 13.17
N MET A 58 6.52 -6.38 13.29
CA MET A 58 7.00 -5.30 14.16
C MET A 58 7.00 -5.71 15.62
N LEU A 59 5.88 -6.23 16.14
CA LEU A 59 5.78 -6.71 17.52
C LEU A 59 6.86 -7.75 17.82
N ARG A 60 7.14 -8.67 16.90
CA ARG A 60 8.16 -9.70 17.07
C ARG A 60 9.59 -9.14 17.06
N ILE A 61 9.91 -8.26 16.12
CA ILE A 61 11.27 -7.71 15.97
C ILE A 61 11.61 -6.85 17.19
N GLU A 62 10.69 -5.98 17.58
CA GLU A 62 10.87 -5.03 18.69
C GLU A 62 10.52 -5.64 20.06
N ARG A 63 10.00 -6.89 20.08
CA ARG A 63 9.53 -7.61 21.29
C ARG A 63 8.49 -6.82 22.08
N ILE A 64 7.53 -6.23 21.38
CA ILE A 64 6.42 -5.49 21.97
C ILE A 64 5.32 -6.49 22.38
N PHE A 65 5.00 -6.52 23.68
CA PHE A 65 3.94 -7.36 24.25
C PHE A 65 3.04 -6.62 25.24
N GLU A 66 3.44 -5.42 25.67
CA GLU A 66 2.63 -4.54 26.52
C GLU A 66 1.47 -3.96 25.72
N ALA A 67 0.30 -3.85 26.34
CA ALA A 67 -0.93 -3.47 25.65
C ALA A 67 -0.80 -2.10 24.94
N ASP A 68 -0.21 -1.11 25.60
CA ASP A 68 -0.07 0.25 25.06
C ASP A 68 0.81 0.25 23.80
N GLY A 69 1.94 -0.47 23.83
CA GLY A 69 2.80 -0.59 22.65
C GLY A 69 2.14 -1.32 21.48
N ILE A 70 1.27 -2.30 21.76
CA ILE A 70 0.50 -2.96 20.69
C ILE A 70 -0.52 -1.99 20.08
N GLU A 71 -1.19 -1.17 20.90
CA GLU A 71 -2.14 -0.17 20.41
C GLU A 71 -1.44 0.93 19.59
N GLU A 72 -0.22 1.32 19.95
CA GLU A 72 0.61 2.25 19.16
C GLU A 72 0.89 1.69 17.76
N GLU A 73 1.35 0.43 17.66
CA GLU A 73 1.59 -0.23 16.37
C GLU A 73 0.28 -0.38 15.56
N LEU A 74 -0.82 -0.79 16.21
CA LEU A 74 -2.12 -0.87 15.56
C LEU A 74 -2.57 0.50 15.02
N SER A 75 -2.37 1.58 15.78
CA SER A 75 -2.73 2.93 15.36
C SER A 75 -1.89 3.41 14.18
N ALA A 76 -0.61 3.04 14.12
CA ALA A 76 0.28 3.41 13.01
C ALA A 76 -0.09 2.70 11.70
N TYR A 77 -0.50 1.42 11.77
CA TYR A 77 -0.71 0.60 10.58
C TYR A 77 -2.17 0.45 10.13
N ASN A 78 -3.15 0.58 11.03
CA ASN A 78 -4.57 0.52 10.67
C ASN A 78 -5.02 1.50 9.58
N PRO A 79 -4.46 2.73 9.48
CA PRO A 79 -4.79 3.65 8.39
C PRO A 79 -4.48 3.10 6.99
N LEU A 80 -3.64 2.07 6.87
CA LEU A 80 -3.33 1.40 5.60
C LEU A 80 -4.34 0.31 5.22
N ILE A 81 -5.35 0.05 6.04
CA ILE A 81 -6.42 -0.90 5.71
C ILE A 81 -7.53 -0.18 4.93
N PRO A 82 -7.93 -0.68 3.75
CA PRO A 82 -9.07 -0.14 2.99
C PRO A 82 -10.37 -0.14 3.81
N ASP A 83 -11.12 0.97 3.76
CA ASP A 83 -12.38 1.11 4.49
C ASP A 83 -13.61 0.66 3.70
N GLY A 84 -13.46 0.40 2.40
CA GLY A 84 -14.54 -0.03 1.50
C GLY A 84 -14.85 0.96 0.38
N SER A 85 -14.45 2.23 0.52
CA SER A 85 -14.56 3.25 -0.55
C SER A 85 -13.20 3.75 -1.05
N ASN A 86 -12.10 3.20 -0.53
CA ASN A 86 -10.77 3.51 -1.01
C ASN A 86 -9.89 2.29 -1.20
N LEU A 87 -8.81 2.50 -1.95
CA LEU A 87 -7.68 1.59 -2.02
C LEU A 87 -6.49 2.21 -1.30
N LYS A 88 -5.74 1.39 -0.59
CA LYS A 88 -4.54 1.79 0.16
C LYS A 88 -3.32 1.11 -0.44
N ALA A 89 -2.21 1.83 -0.57
CA ALA A 89 -0.98 1.25 -1.11
C ALA A 89 0.27 1.86 -0.46
N THR A 90 1.26 1.02 -0.22
CA THR A 90 2.64 1.45 0.02
C THR A 90 3.33 1.65 -1.32
N PHE A 91 3.78 2.87 -1.59
CA PHE A 91 4.54 3.24 -2.77
C PHE A 91 6.03 3.26 -2.47
N MET A 92 6.82 2.51 -3.23
CA MET A 92 8.26 2.42 -3.05
C MET A 92 9.04 2.85 -4.30
N LEU A 93 10.09 3.65 -4.07
CA LEU A 93 11.13 3.97 -5.04
C LEU A 93 12.36 3.09 -4.81
N GLU A 94 12.56 2.15 -5.72
CA GLU A 94 13.48 1.03 -5.58
C GLU A 94 14.74 1.27 -6.42
N TYR A 95 15.76 1.82 -5.77
CA TYR A 95 17.10 2.03 -6.30
C TYR A 95 18.11 1.24 -5.47
N PRO A 96 18.76 0.19 -6.04
CA PRO A 96 19.73 -0.63 -5.32
C PRO A 96 20.98 0.15 -4.91
N ASP A 97 21.47 1.04 -5.79
CA ASP A 97 22.63 1.88 -5.49
C ASP A 97 22.23 3.10 -4.65
N VAL A 98 22.98 3.34 -3.57
CA VAL A 98 22.67 4.41 -2.60
C VAL A 98 22.86 5.81 -3.19
N GLN A 99 23.85 6.00 -4.08
CA GLN A 99 24.13 7.30 -4.68
C GLN A 99 23.14 7.63 -5.81
N GLU A 100 22.74 6.61 -6.58
CA GLU A 100 21.64 6.70 -7.53
C GLU A 100 20.33 7.03 -6.82
N ARG A 101 19.99 6.28 -5.75
CA ARG A 101 18.79 6.54 -4.94
C ARG A 101 18.75 7.97 -4.45
N ARG A 102 19.85 8.47 -3.87
CA ARG A 102 19.90 9.85 -3.35
C ARG A 102 19.65 10.90 -4.42
N ARG A 103 20.19 10.71 -5.63
CA ARG A 103 19.94 11.62 -6.76
C ARG A 103 18.51 11.52 -7.24
N ALA A 104 18.01 10.30 -7.46
CA ALA A 104 16.64 10.06 -7.89
C ALA A 104 15.61 10.69 -6.93
N LEU A 105 15.76 10.51 -5.62
CA LEU A 105 14.84 11.10 -4.63
C LEU A 105 14.84 12.64 -4.61
N ALA A 106 15.94 13.29 -5.02
CA ALA A 106 15.98 14.75 -5.17
C ALA A 106 15.33 15.21 -6.49
N GLU A 107 15.37 14.36 -7.53
CA GLU A 107 14.79 14.67 -8.83
C GLU A 107 13.30 14.35 -8.93
N LEU A 108 12.82 13.41 -8.12
CA LEU A 108 11.45 12.91 -8.09
C LEU A 108 10.62 13.54 -6.97
N THR A 109 11.00 14.72 -6.47
CA THR A 109 10.22 15.42 -5.44
C THR A 109 8.77 15.65 -5.89
N GLY A 110 7.80 15.23 -5.07
CA GLY A 110 6.37 15.34 -5.37
C GLY A 110 5.83 14.24 -6.29
N ILE A 111 6.60 13.19 -6.57
CA ILE A 111 6.15 12.03 -7.38
C ILE A 111 4.97 11.30 -6.74
N GLU A 112 4.91 11.26 -5.41
CA GLU A 112 3.83 10.65 -4.63
C GLU A 112 2.45 11.29 -4.91
N GLU A 113 2.41 12.60 -5.22
CA GLU A 113 1.20 13.32 -5.60
C GLU A 113 0.79 13.11 -7.07
N ARG A 114 1.64 12.43 -7.84
CA ARG A 114 1.46 12.19 -9.28
C ARG A 114 1.10 10.76 -9.61
N VAL A 115 0.81 9.94 -8.61
CA VAL A 115 0.30 8.60 -8.79
C VAL A 115 -1.22 8.66 -8.98
N TRP A 116 -1.74 7.99 -10.00
CA TRP A 116 -3.16 7.98 -10.32
C TRP A 116 -3.65 6.56 -10.62
N ILE A 117 -4.93 6.30 -10.33
CA ILE A 117 -5.67 5.11 -10.74
C ILE A 117 -6.87 5.53 -11.59
N ARG A 118 -7.25 4.73 -12.59
CA ARG A 118 -8.43 4.99 -13.44
C ARG A 118 -9.27 3.72 -13.55
N ILE A 119 -10.58 3.87 -13.36
CA ILE A 119 -11.54 2.76 -13.42
C ILE A 119 -12.37 2.89 -14.70
N GLY A 120 -12.29 1.88 -15.57
CA GLY A 120 -12.94 1.89 -16.88
C GLY A 120 -12.57 3.13 -17.69
N ASP A 121 -13.59 3.79 -18.26
CA ASP A 121 -13.46 5.03 -19.01
C ASP A 121 -13.63 6.29 -18.14
N GLY A 122 -13.56 6.15 -16.81
CA GLY A 122 -13.68 7.26 -15.87
C GLY A 122 -12.47 8.20 -15.87
N GLU A 123 -12.59 9.29 -15.11
CA GLU A 123 -11.46 10.21 -14.87
C GLU A 123 -10.42 9.58 -13.93
N PRO A 124 -9.13 9.97 -14.04
CA PRO A 124 -8.11 9.55 -13.09
C PRO A 124 -8.41 10.04 -11.66
N VAL A 125 -8.33 9.12 -10.71
CA VAL A 125 -8.30 9.39 -9.26
C VAL A 125 -6.84 9.49 -8.84
N TRP A 126 -6.44 10.67 -8.37
CA TRP A 126 -5.08 10.91 -7.88
C TRP A 126 -4.94 10.43 -6.44
N ALA A 127 -3.75 9.91 -6.11
CA ALA A 127 -3.42 9.50 -4.76
C ALA A 127 -3.40 10.70 -3.81
N VAL A 128 -3.89 10.48 -2.59
CA VAL A 128 -3.58 11.32 -1.44
C VAL A 128 -2.46 10.63 -0.68
N ALA A 129 -1.32 11.31 -0.53
CA ALA A 129 -0.10 10.75 0.03
C ALA A 129 0.14 11.21 1.47
N ASP A 130 0.65 10.31 2.30
CA ASP A 130 1.28 10.56 3.60
C ASP A 130 0.43 11.37 4.60
N GLU A 131 -0.90 11.24 4.54
CA GLU A 131 -1.84 11.94 5.43
C GLU A 131 -1.66 11.57 6.91
N ASP A 132 -1.12 10.37 7.15
CA ASP A 132 -0.90 9.80 8.47
C ASP A 132 0.53 10.04 9.01
N LEU A 133 1.37 10.78 8.27
CA LEU A 133 2.73 11.13 8.67
C LEU A 133 2.84 12.62 9.03
N ASP A 134 3.50 12.91 10.15
CA ASP A 134 3.94 14.28 10.46
C ASP A 134 4.95 14.73 9.39
N ARG A 135 4.51 15.61 8.49
CA ARG A 135 5.18 16.09 7.28
C ARG A 135 6.72 16.13 7.38
N ALA A 136 7.38 15.41 6.47
CA ALA A 136 8.83 15.50 6.26
C ALA A 136 9.21 16.75 5.45
N THR A 137 10.37 17.31 5.78
CA THR A 137 11.00 18.54 5.25
C THR A 137 11.05 18.67 3.71
N GLU A 138 10.85 19.89 3.21
CA GLU A 138 10.74 20.32 1.79
C GLU A 138 11.94 20.01 0.85
N GLU A 139 13.04 19.41 1.32
CA GLU A 139 14.28 19.28 0.54
C GLU A 139 14.40 18.01 -0.33
N LYS A 140 13.72 16.91 0.01
CA LYS A 140 13.84 15.61 -0.71
C LYS A 140 12.64 14.70 -0.44
N THR A 141 12.23 13.90 -1.44
CA THR A 141 11.16 12.90 -1.24
C THR A 141 11.65 11.65 -0.51
N SER A 142 10.71 10.85 0.01
CA SER A 142 10.96 9.58 0.68
C SER A 142 11.11 8.45 -0.33
N ALA A 143 11.80 7.37 0.06
CA ALA A 143 11.79 6.14 -0.75
C ALA A 143 10.49 5.34 -0.56
N VAL A 144 9.69 5.67 0.44
CA VAL A 144 8.45 4.98 0.81
C VAL A 144 7.39 6.03 1.13
N HIS A 145 6.21 5.88 0.55
CA HIS A 145 5.03 6.72 0.77
C HIS A 145 3.80 5.85 1.02
N PHE A 146 2.83 6.36 1.77
CA PHE A 146 1.53 5.74 1.95
C PHE A 146 0.48 6.49 1.15
N LEU A 147 -0.19 5.77 0.25
CA LEU A 147 -1.14 6.33 -0.69
C LEU A 147 -2.56 5.85 -0.38
N ARG A 148 -3.52 6.77 -0.49
CA ARG A 148 -4.95 6.49 -0.50
C ARG A 148 -5.54 6.96 -1.82
N PHE A 149 -6.33 6.10 -2.46
CA PHE A 149 -7.15 6.44 -3.62
C PHE A 149 -8.61 6.41 -3.19
N GLU A 150 -9.21 7.59 -3.01
CA GLU A 150 -10.62 7.70 -2.65
C GLU A 150 -11.50 7.56 -3.88
N LEU A 151 -12.41 6.59 -3.87
CA LEU A 151 -13.25 6.26 -5.00
C LEU A 151 -14.67 6.75 -4.77
N ASP A 152 -15.29 7.29 -5.83
CA ASP A 152 -16.70 7.58 -5.81
C ASP A 152 -17.55 6.30 -5.96
N GLU A 153 -18.85 6.41 -5.66
CA GLU A 153 -19.76 5.25 -5.74
C GLU A 153 -19.80 4.62 -7.14
N ALA A 154 -19.62 5.42 -8.18
CA ALA A 154 -19.63 4.94 -9.56
C ALA A 154 -18.40 4.05 -9.83
N SER A 155 -17.23 4.48 -9.38
CA SER A 155 -15.97 3.73 -9.45
C SER A 155 -16.04 2.45 -8.63
N CYS A 156 -16.58 2.51 -7.40
CA CYS A 156 -16.77 1.31 -6.57
C CYS A 156 -17.66 0.26 -7.27
N ARG A 157 -18.80 0.68 -7.84
CA ARG A 157 -19.68 -0.20 -8.63
C ARG A 157 -18.99 -0.77 -9.85
N ALA A 158 -18.21 0.05 -10.57
CA ALA A 158 -17.49 -0.37 -11.77
C ALA A 158 -16.40 -1.41 -11.46
N ILE A 159 -15.60 -1.19 -10.42
CA ILE A 159 -14.60 -2.17 -9.94
C ILE A 159 -15.28 -3.51 -9.64
N LYS A 160 -16.39 -3.50 -8.90
CA LYS A 160 -17.15 -4.71 -8.56
C LYS A 160 -17.77 -5.41 -9.76
N ALA A 161 -18.11 -4.65 -10.80
CA ALA A 161 -18.59 -5.20 -12.07
C ALA A 161 -17.46 -5.76 -12.96
N GLY A 162 -16.20 -5.70 -12.51
CA GLY A 162 -15.04 -6.20 -13.25
C GLY A 162 -14.51 -5.23 -14.29
N ALA A 163 -14.74 -3.92 -14.13
CA ALA A 163 -14.17 -2.91 -15.01
C ALA A 163 -12.64 -3.02 -15.07
N ALA A 164 -12.07 -2.59 -16.21
CA ALA A 164 -10.63 -2.42 -16.31
C ALA A 164 -10.15 -1.40 -15.28
N ILE A 165 -8.95 -1.64 -14.74
CA ILE A 165 -8.28 -0.72 -13.82
C ILE A 165 -6.94 -0.40 -14.47
N ALA A 166 -6.65 0.87 -14.64
CA ALA A 166 -5.36 1.38 -15.07
C ALA A 166 -4.69 2.12 -13.92
N ILE A 167 -3.36 2.13 -13.90
CA ILE A 167 -2.60 2.87 -12.90
C ILE A 167 -1.37 3.49 -13.54
N GLY A 168 -0.92 4.62 -13.02
CA GLY A 168 0.29 5.24 -13.52
C GLY A 168 0.83 6.33 -12.63
N ILE A 169 1.94 6.89 -13.09
CA ILE A 169 2.62 8.03 -12.50
C ILE A 169 2.80 9.05 -13.63
N ASP A 170 2.35 10.27 -13.39
CA ASP A 170 2.54 11.41 -14.31
C ASP A 170 3.37 12.50 -13.65
N HIS A 171 4.65 12.19 -13.41
CA HIS A 171 5.63 13.12 -12.90
C HIS A 171 6.54 13.58 -14.05
N PRO A 172 6.95 14.86 -14.17
CA PRO A 172 7.75 15.34 -15.30
C PRO A 172 9.06 14.59 -15.57
N ARG A 173 9.58 13.87 -14.57
CA ARG A 173 10.78 13.02 -14.66
C ARG A 173 10.50 11.51 -14.55
N TYR A 174 9.24 11.12 -14.47
CA TYR A 174 8.82 9.73 -14.33
C TYR A 174 7.37 9.56 -14.82
N GLN A 175 7.22 9.26 -16.12
CA GLN A 175 5.91 9.06 -16.76
C GLN A 175 5.77 7.62 -17.24
N PHE A 176 5.04 6.81 -16.49
CA PHE A 176 4.83 5.39 -16.77
C PHE A 176 3.43 4.97 -16.33
N GLY A 177 2.88 3.94 -16.96
CA GLY A 177 1.59 3.40 -16.58
C GLY A 177 1.42 1.94 -16.98
N CYS A 178 0.45 1.29 -16.35
CA CYS A 178 -0.01 -0.05 -16.65
C CYS A 178 -1.52 0.03 -16.93
N ASP A 179 -1.90 -0.21 -18.18
CA ASP A 179 -3.28 -0.18 -18.63
C ASP A 179 -3.57 -1.36 -19.58
N PRO A 180 -4.41 -2.33 -19.20
CA PRO A 180 -4.99 -2.51 -17.86
C PRO A 180 -4.06 -3.31 -16.93
N LEU A 181 -4.31 -3.20 -15.62
CA LEU A 181 -3.76 -4.13 -14.61
C LEU A 181 -4.16 -5.57 -14.92
N ALA A 182 -3.31 -6.54 -14.56
CA ALA A 182 -3.62 -7.96 -14.73
C ALA A 182 -4.87 -8.37 -13.93
N GLU A 183 -5.65 -9.32 -14.48
CA GLU A 183 -6.93 -9.74 -13.89
C GLU A 183 -6.84 -10.21 -12.42
N PRO A 184 -5.85 -11.02 -12.00
CA PRO A 184 -5.77 -11.46 -10.60
C PRO A 184 -5.60 -10.31 -9.61
N LEU A 185 -4.89 -9.27 -10.01
CA LEU A 185 -4.72 -8.06 -9.21
C LEU A 185 -6.02 -7.25 -9.19
N ARG A 186 -6.70 -7.05 -10.31
CA ARG A 186 -7.99 -6.35 -10.33
C ARG A 186 -9.02 -7.05 -9.44
N ALA A 187 -9.06 -8.38 -9.46
CA ALA A 187 -9.91 -9.17 -8.57
C ALA A 187 -9.55 -8.98 -7.09
N ALA A 188 -8.26 -8.91 -6.76
CA ALA A 188 -7.80 -8.64 -5.39
C ALA A 188 -8.23 -7.23 -4.92
N LEU A 189 -8.06 -6.20 -5.76
CA LEU A 189 -8.49 -4.82 -5.43
C LEU A 189 -10.01 -4.71 -5.31
N ALA A 190 -10.76 -5.43 -6.15
CA ALA A 190 -12.22 -5.44 -6.06
C ALA A 190 -12.74 -6.04 -4.74
N ALA A 191 -11.99 -6.96 -4.14
CA ALA A 191 -12.33 -7.53 -2.83
C ALA A 191 -12.14 -6.54 -1.67
N ASP A 192 -11.46 -5.40 -1.92
CA ASP A 192 -11.23 -4.36 -0.91
C ASP A 192 -12.36 -3.33 -0.84
N ILE A 193 -13.33 -3.38 -1.78
CA ILE A 193 -14.43 -2.43 -1.92
C ILE A 193 -15.75 -3.01 -1.37
N ASP A 194 -16.52 -2.20 -0.63
CA ASP A 194 -17.78 -2.58 0.05
C ASP A 194 -19.07 -2.26 -0.73
#